data_AF-Q2G3E0-F1
#
_entry.id   AF-Q2G3E0-F1
#
_cell.length_a   1.000
_cell.length_b   1.000
_cell.length_c   1.000
_cell.angle_alpha   90.00
_cell.angle_beta   90.00
_cell.angle_gamma   90.00
#
_symmetry.space_group_name_H-M   'P 1'
#
loop_
_entity.id
_entity.type
_entity.pdbx_description
1 polymer ?
#
loop_
_entity_poly.entity_id
_entity_poly.type
_entity_poly.pdbx_seq_one_letter_code
_entity_poly.pdbx_strand_id
1 'polypeptide(L)' 'MSDRYFRLLERHQKLDEALRLATRRRWADPFEIARLKKLKLVVKDRLARLLSRRSATI' A
#
# COMPACT_ATOMS: atom_id res chain seq x y z
N MET A 1 1.81 1.34 23.38
CA MET A 1 2.16 1.47 21.94
C MET A 1 1.38 0.45 21.15
N SER A 2 0.60 0.85 20.14
CA SER A 2 -0.40 -0.03 19.52
C SER A 2 0.21 -0.95 18.45
N ASP A 3 0.33 -2.25 18.77
CA ASP A 3 0.71 -3.34 17.86
C ASP A 3 0.04 -3.30 16.49
N ARG A 4 -1.18 -2.76 16.43
CA ARG A 4 -1.93 -2.59 15.17
C ARG A 4 -1.25 -1.62 14.19
N TYR A 5 -0.65 -0.54 14.67
CA TYR A 5 0.07 0.41 13.83
C TYR A 5 1.37 -0.20 13.30
N PHE A 6 2.08 -0.92 14.16
CA PHE A 6 3.34 -1.58 13.79
C PHE A 6 3.13 -2.66 12.72
N ARG A 7 2.12 -3.53 12.88
CA ARG A 7 1.77 -4.55 11.89
C ARG A 7 1.31 -3.96 10.55
N LEU A 8 0.62 -2.81 10.59
CA LEU A 8 0.20 -2.12 9.39
C LEU A 8 1.41 -1.53 8.64
N LEU A 9 2.35 -0.93 9.37
CA LEU A 9 3.58 -0.37 8.83
C LEU A 9 4.47 -1.47 8.23
N GLU A 10 4.63 -2.59 8.93
CA GLU A 10 5.39 -3.74 8.46
C GLU A 10 4.81 -4.30 7.15
N ARG A 11 3.48 -4.43 7.08
CA ARG A 11 2.80 -4.91 5.86
C ARG A 11 2.94 -3.91 4.71
N HIS A 12 2.95 -2.61 5.02
CA HIS A 12 3.21 -1.56 4.03
C HIS A 12 4.64 -1.65 3.48
N GLN A 13 5.64 -1.83 4.34
CA GLN A 13 7.04 -1.95 3.92
C GLN A 13 7.26 -3.18 3.03
N LYS A 14 6.72 -4.35 3.42
CA LYS A 14 6.79 -5.58 2.59
C LYS A 14 6.16 -5.39 1.21
N LEU A 15 5.06 -4.64 1.12
CA LEU A 15 4.40 -4.33 -0.15
C LEU A 15 5.25 -3.40 -1.03
N ASP A 16 5.86 -2.36 -0.46
CA ASP A 16 6.73 -1.45 -1.20
C ASP A 16 8.00 -2.14 -1.69
N GLU A 17 8.57 -3.04 -0.88
CA GLU A 17 9.75 -3.82 -1.25
C GLU A 17 9.45 -4.79 -2.40
N ALA A 18 8.32 -5.52 -2.33
CA ALA A 18 7.86 -6.38 -3.43
C ALA A 18 7.62 -5.58 -4.72
N LEU A 19 7.09 -4.36 -4.60
CA LEU A 19 6.85 -3.46 -5.74
C LEU A 19 8.17 -2.94 -6.34
N ARG A 20 9.17 -2.64 -5.51
CA ARG A 20 10.52 -2.27 -5.97
C ARG A 20 11.24 -3.42 -6.66
N LEU A 21 11.15 -4.63 -6.10
CA LEU A 21 11.71 -5.85 -6.70
C LEU A 21 11.06 -6.16 -8.05
N ALA A 22 9.73 -6.08 -8.15
CA ALA A 22 9.00 -6.25 -9.40
C ALA A 22 9.37 -5.18 -10.43
N THR A 23 9.49 -3.90 -10.02
CA THR A 23 9.88 -2.80 -10.92
C THR A 23 11.34 -2.91 -11.39
N ARG A 24 12.24 -3.42 -10.53
CA ARG A 24 13.65 -3.69 -10.91
C ARG A 24 13.80 -4.92 -11.79
N ARG A 25 12.79 -5.79 -11.88
CA ARG A 25 12.83 -6.98 -12.72
C ARG A 25 12.63 -6.57 -14.17
N ARG A 26 13.66 -6.81 -14.99
CA ARG A 26 13.75 -6.40 -16.41
C ARG A 26 12.70 -7.05 -17.33
N TRP A 27 11.96 -8.04 -16.84
CA TRP A 27 10.92 -8.81 -17.53
C TRP A 27 9.59 -8.83 -16.74
N ALA A 28 9.33 -7.81 -15.91
CA ALA A 28 8.05 -7.72 -15.24
C ALA A 28 6.94 -7.42 -16.25
N ASP A 29 5.87 -8.22 -16.20
CA ASP A 29 4.71 -8.03 -17.05
C ASP A 29 4.09 -6.66 -16.75
N PRO A 30 3.87 -5.80 -17.77
CA PRO A 30 3.17 -4.53 -17.61
C PRO A 30 1.83 -4.67 -16.86
N PHE A 31 1.12 -5.79 -17.03
CA PHE A 31 -0.12 -6.09 -16.33
C PHE A 31 0.09 -6.39 -14.84
N GLU A 32 1.17 -7.07 -14.46
CA GLU A 32 1.55 -7.27 -13.06
C GLU A 32 1.89 -5.94 -12.38
N ILE A 33 2.65 -5.08 -13.06
CA ILE A 33 2.98 -3.74 -12.56
C ILE A 33 1.71 -2.89 -12.41
N ALA A 34 0.81 -2.91 -13.40
CA ALA A 34 -0.46 -2.20 -13.35
C ALA A 34 -1.35 -2.71 -12.22
N ARG A 35 -1.40 -4.03 -12.00
CA ARG A 35 -2.15 -4.65 -10.89
C ARG A 35 -1.58 -4.26 -9.53
N LEU A 36 -0.25 -4.27 -9.38
CA LEU A 36 0.43 -3.82 -8.17
C LEU A 36 0.18 -2.33 -7.88
N LYS A 37 0.24 -1.48 -8.91
CA LYS A 37 -0.11 -0.04 -8.79
C LYS A 37 -1.58 0.15 -8.41
N LYS A 38 -2.51 -0.61 -9.00
CA LYS A 38 -3.94 -0.55 -8.66
C LYS A 38 -4.20 -0.98 -7.22
N LEU A 39 -3.54 -2.04 -6.75
CA LEU A 39 -3.59 -2.46 -5.34
C LEU A 39 -3.06 -1.37 -4.41
N LYS A 40 -1.94 -0.74 -4.76
CA LYS A 40 -1.39 0.40 -4.00
C LYS A 40 -2.35 1.58 -3.95
N LEU A 41 -3.03 1.88 -5.06
CA LEU A 41 -4.05 2.94 -5.13
C LEU A 41 -5.23 2.64 -4.21
N VAL A 42 -5.77 1.42 -4.26
CA VAL A 42 -6.89 1.00 -3.39
C VAL A 42 -6.51 1.06 -1.90
N VAL A 43 -5.28 0.69 -1.54
CA VAL A 43 -4.80 0.80 -0.16
C VAL A 43 -4.70 2.26 0.27
N LYS A 44 -4.15 3.13 -0.59
CA LYS A 44 -4.08 4.58 -0.33
C LYS A 44 -5.48 5.19 -0.18
N ASP A 45 -6.44 4.80 -1.02
CA ASP A 45 -7.82 5.27 -0.95
C ASP A 45 -8.51 4.81 0.34
N ARG A 46 -8.27 3.57 0.78
CA ARG A 46 -8.78 3.07 2.06
C ARG A 46 -8.16 3.82 3.24
N LEU A 47 -6.87 4.11 3.21
CA LEU A 47 -6.20 4.93 4.22
C LEU A 47 -6.75 6.35 4.24
N ALA A 48 -6.91 6.98 3.06
CA ALA A 48 -7.49 8.31 2.93
C ALA A 48 -8.92 8.37 3.48
N ARG A 49 -9.76 7.37 3.19
CA ARG A 49 -11.12 7.28 3.77
C ARG A 49 -11.10 7.07 5.28
N LEU A 50 -10.20 6.25 5.81
CA LEU A 50 -10.06 6.04 7.25
C LEU A 50 -9.56 7.29 7.99
N LEU A 51 -8.66 8.05 7.37
CA LEU A 51 -8.16 9.32 7.90
C LEU A 51 -9.22 10.42 7.80
N SER A 52 -9.89 10.55 6.64
CA SER A 52 -10.99 11.50 6.43
C SER A 52 -12.17 11.24 7.38
N ARG A 53 -12.52 9.98 7.63
CA ARG A 53 -13.56 9.61 8.60
C ARG A 53 -13.17 9.89 10.05
N ARG A 54 -11.87 9.96 10.35
CA ARG A 54 -11.36 10.38 11.67
C ARG A 54 -11.40 11.90 11.85
N SER A 55 -11.28 12.65 10.75
CA SER A 55 -11.40 14.11 10.74
C SER A 55 -12.84 14.61 10.87
N ALA A 56 -13.83 13.80 10.45
CA ALA A 56 -15.26 14.15 10.55
C ALA A 56 -15.88 13.89 11.95
N THR A 57 -15.06 13.71 13.00
CA THR A 57 -15.51 13.48 14.38
C THR A 57 -14.86 14.48 15.36
N ILE A 58 -14.59 15.70 14.90
CA ILE A 58 -14.19 16.84 15.74
C ILE A 58 -15.13 17.99 15.41
#